data_AF-A0A960EVZ7-F1
#
_entry.id   AF-A0A960EVZ7-F1
#
_cell.length_a   1.000
_cell.length_b   1.000
_cell.length_c   1.000
_cell.angle_alpha   90.00
_cell.angle_beta   90.00
_cell.angle_gamma   90.00
#
_symmetry.space_group_name_H-M   'P 1'
#
loop_
_entity.id
_entity.type
_entity.pdbx_description
1 polymer ?
#
loop_
_entity_poly.entity_id
_entity_poly.type
_entity_poly.pdbx_seq_one_letter_code
_entity_poly.pdbx_strand_id
1 'polypeptide(L)'
;MTKVLSAVAWPYANGPRHIGHVAGFGVPSDVFSRYMRMQGHDVLMVSGTDEHGTPILVAADAEGISPKELADRNNRIIVQALADLGLAYDLFTRTTTVNHHKVAQELFKVVHANGYMIEETAMGAISPSTGRTLPDRYIEGTCPICGYDGARGDQCDNCGNQLDPIDLINPRSKINGETPTFVETRHFFLDLPALADALNEWIDGREATGTWRPNVIKFAKNILQDMKPRAMTRDIDWGIAVPLEGWEDDPHKKLYVWFDAVIGYLSASIEWARRSGDPDAWRQWWNDSAAESYYFQGKDNITFHAQIWPA
;
A
#
# COMPACT_ATOMS: atom_id res chain seq x y z
N MET A 1 -10.98 30.61 -6.46
CA MET A 1 -10.77 29.84 -5.22
C MET A 1 -11.00 28.40 -5.59
N THR A 2 -9.94 27.59 -5.58
CA THR A 2 -9.97 26.19 -6.05
C THR A 2 -9.89 25.26 -4.85
N LYS A 3 -10.55 24.10 -4.92
CA LYS A 3 -10.39 23.02 -3.94
C LYS A 3 -9.09 22.28 -4.26
N VAL A 4 -8.16 22.24 -3.31
CA VAL A 4 -6.84 21.61 -3.48
C VAL A 4 -6.68 20.46 -2.50
N LEU A 5 -6.61 19.23 -2.99
CA LEU A 5 -6.29 18.05 -2.18
C LEU A 5 -4.78 17.86 -2.14
N SER A 6 -4.19 17.89 -0.95
CA SER A 6 -2.79 17.51 -0.71
C SER A 6 -2.76 16.12 -0.06
N ALA A 7 -2.58 15.08 -0.87
CA ALA A 7 -2.52 13.68 -0.46
C ALA A 7 -1.07 13.29 -0.14
N VAL A 8 -0.76 13.15 1.15
CA VAL A 8 0.62 12.97 1.61
C VAL A 8 0.87 11.51 1.97
N ALA A 9 1.95 10.92 1.43
CA ALA A 9 2.33 9.53 1.65
C ALA A 9 2.18 9.08 3.11
N TRP A 10 1.64 7.87 3.31
CA TRP A 10 1.35 7.34 4.63
C TRP A 10 2.59 6.65 5.19
N PRO A 11 3.22 7.18 6.25
CA PRO A 11 4.35 6.51 6.87
C PRO A 11 3.96 5.15 7.45
N TYR A 12 4.75 4.14 7.07
CA TYR A 12 4.59 2.77 7.54
C TYR A 12 4.92 2.64 9.05
N ALA A 13 4.04 2.04 9.84
CA ALA A 13 4.12 2.00 11.30
C ALA A 13 5.00 0.87 11.87
N ASN A 14 6.08 0.52 11.18
CA ASN A 14 7.06 -0.49 11.61
C ASN A 14 8.30 0.10 12.30
N GLY A 15 8.37 1.43 12.47
CA GLY A 15 9.49 2.09 13.14
C GLY A 15 9.49 3.61 13.02
N PRO A 16 10.46 4.30 13.65
CA PRO A 16 10.55 5.75 13.64
C PRO A 16 10.87 6.30 12.24
N ARG A 17 10.56 7.58 12.02
CA ARG A 17 10.86 8.26 10.75
C ARG A 17 12.26 8.86 10.77
N HIS A 18 12.93 8.78 9.62
CA HIS A 18 14.21 9.43 9.34
C HIS A 18 14.07 10.62 8.37
N ILE A 19 15.18 11.35 8.16
CA ILE A 19 15.26 12.56 7.34
C ILE A 19 14.74 12.39 5.90
N GLY A 20 14.85 11.19 5.32
CA GLY A 20 14.23 10.89 4.02
C GLY A 20 12.71 11.11 3.96
N HIS A 21 11.97 10.88 5.06
CA HIS A 21 10.53 11.15 5.11
C HIS A 21 10.23 12.65 5.19
N VAL A 22 11.04 13.36 5.98
CA VAL A 22 10.98 14.82 6.13
C VAL A 22 11.21 15.51 4.78
N ALA A 23 12.28 15.13 4.07
CA ALA A 23 12.62 15.68 2.77
C ALA A 23 11.74 15.15 1.63
N GLY A 24 11.20 13.93 1.76
CA GLY A 24 10.43 13.26 0.73
C GLY A 24 8.98 13.76 0.66
N PHE A 25 8.21 13.57 1.73
CA PHE A 25 6.79 13.95 1.74
C PHE A 25 6.49 15.05 2.77
N GLY A 26 7.18 15.10 3.91
CA GLY A 26 6.80 15.93 5.05
C GLY A 26 6.85 17.42 4.74
N VAL A 27 8.06 17.97 4.63
CA VAL A 27 8.28 19.41 4.37
C VAL A 27 7.72 19.84 3.01
N PRO A 28 7.90 19.09 1.90
CA PRO A 28 7.37 19.53 0.60
C PRO A 28 5.85 19.70 0.59
N SER A 29 5.10 18.78 1.23
CA SER A 29 3.65 18.87 1.28
C SER A 29 3.17 20.03 2.14
N ASP A 30 3.77 20.23 3.32
CA ASP A 30 3.37 21.31 4.23
C ASP A 30 3.67 22.70 3.66
N VAL A 31 4.85 22.90 3.06
CA VAL A 31 5.20 24.16 2.38
C VAL A 31 4.22 24.46 1.24
N PHE A 32 3.91 23.46 0.42
CA PHE A 32 2.95 23.60 -0.67
C PHE A 32 1.54 23.94 -0.16
N SER A 33 1.03 23.19 0.82
CA SER A 33 -0.31 23.40 1.37
C SER A 33 -0.43 24.77 2.04
N ARG A 34 0.60 25.24 2.76
CA ARG A 34 0.63 26.60 3.31
C ARG A 34 0.61 27.67 2.23
N TYR A 35 1.42 27.51 1.18
CA TYR A 35 1.43 28.44 0.05
C TYR A 35 0.05 28.50 -0.63
N MET A 36 -0.57 27.35 -0.92
CA MET A 36 -1.90 27.30 -1.55
C MET A 36 -2.97 27.96 -0.68
N ARG A 37 -2.94 27.75 0.65
CA ARG A 37 -3.82 28.47 1.58
C ARG A 37 -3.58 29.99 1.54
N MET A 38 -2.32 30.44 1.50
CA MET A 38 -1.97 31.88 1.39
C MET A 38 -2.41 32.51 0.07
N GLN A 39 -2.49 31.74 -1.01
CA GLN A 39 -3.06 32.19 -2.28
C GLN A 39 -4.60 32.21 -2.29
N GLY A 40 -5.25 31.81 -1.19
CA GLY A 40 -6.70 31.82 -1.04
C GLY A 40 -7.40 30.59 -1.61
N HIS A 41 -6.71 29.46 -1.76
CA HIS A 41 -7.32 28.17 -2.08
C HIS A 41 -7.81 27.46 -0.81
N ASP A 42 -8.83 26.63 -0.98
CA ASP A 42 -9.34 25.75 0.07
C ASP A 42 -8.59 24.41 0.02
N VAL A 43 -7.62 24.27 0.92
CA VAL A 43 -6.73 23.11 0.95
C VAL A 43 -7.24 22.06 1.94
N LEU A 44 -7.33 20.81 1.50
CA LEU A 44 -7.50 19.63 2.34
C LEU A 44 -6.21 18.81 2.29
N MET A 45 -5.41 18.88 3.35
CA MET A 45 -4.15 18.15 3.50
C MET A 45 -4.34 16.96 4.42
N VAL A 46 -4.26 15.75 3.86
CA VAL A 46 -4.56 14.50 4.58
C VAL A 46 -3.42 13.50 4.50
N SER A 47 -3.25 12.74 5.57
CA SER A 47 -2.31 11.63 5.67
C SER A 47 -2.73 10.68 6.79
N GLY A 48 -1.87 9.72 7.11
CA GLY A 48 -2.06 8.80 8.22
C GLY A 48 -0.92 7.79 8.34
N THR A 49 -1.00 6.91 9.33
CA THR A 49 -0.11 5.75 9.42
C THR A 49 -0.65 4.57 8.61
N ASP A 50 0.23 3.99 7.79
CA ASP A 50 0.02 2.68 7.18
C ASP A 50 0.43 1.60 8.18
N GLU A 51 -0.53 0.79 8.62
CA GLU A 51 -0.43 -0.07 9.79
C GLU A 51 -0.69 -1.53 9.46
N HIS A 52 -0.88 -1.91 8.19
CA HIS A 52 -1.15 -3.28 7.76
C HIS A 52 0.02 -3.92 7.01
N GLY A 53 0.02 -5.24 6.86
CA GLY A 53 0.98 -5.97 6.03
C GLY A 53 2.11 -6.69 6.79
N THR A 54 2.82 -7.56 6.08
CA THR A 54 3.83 -8.48 6.64
C THR A 54 4.94 -7.80 7.44
N PRO A 55 5.50 -6.64 7.03
CA PRO A 55 6.54 -6.00 7.84
C PRO A 55 6.09 -5.57 9.24
N ILE A 56 4.80 -5.26 9.46
CA ILE A 56 4.25 -5.01 10.82
C ILE A 56 4.25 -6.30 11.63
N LEU A 57 3.80 -7.41 11.03
CA LEU A 57 3.79 -8.73 11.67
C LEU A 57 5.20 -9.16 12.08
N VAL A 58 6.16 -9.08 11.16
CA VAL A 58 7.56 -9.46 11.42
C VAL A 58 8.18 -8.61 12.54
N ALA A 59 7.92 -7.30 12.55
CA ALA A 59 8.43 -6.42 13.59
C ALA A 59 7.76 -6.68 14.95
N ALA A 60 6.46 -7.00 14.96
CA ALA A 60 5.72 -7.32 16.17
C ALA A 60 6.19 -8.65 16.78
N ASP A 61 6.35 -9.68 15.94
CA ASP A 61 6.88 -11.00 16.33
C ASP A 61 8.31 -10.87 16.90
N ALA A 62 9.17 -10.05 16.27
CA ALA A 62 10.54 -9.81 16.74
C ALA A 62 10.60 -9.14 18.12
N GLU A 63 9.57 -8.37 18.49
CA GLU A 63 9.45 -7.72 19.80
C GLU A 63 8.59 -8.51 20.80
N GLY A 64 7.95 -9.60 20.38
CA GLY A 64 7.05 -10.40 21.21
C GLY A 64 5.78 -9.65 21.64
N ILE A 65 5.30 -8.70 20.83
CA ILE A 65 4.08 -7.91 21.07
C ILE A 65 3.07 -8.11 19.94
N SER A 66 1.82 -7.69 20.13
CA SER A 66 0.83 -7.75 19.05
C SER A 66 1.09 -6.71 17.95
N PRO A 67 0.70 -6.99 16.69
CA PRO A 67 0.75 -6.01 15.59
C PRO A 67 0.05 -4.68 15.93
N LYS A 68 -1.07 -4.77 16.66
CA LYS A 68 -1.81 -3.61 17.13
C LYS A 68 -1.01 -2.77 18.13
N GLU A 69 -0.36 -3.39 19.11
CA GLU A 69 0.48 -2.67 20.09
C GLU A 69 1.67 -1.98 19.40
N LEU A 70 2.30 -2.66 18.44
CA LEU A 70 3.38 -2.08 17.62
C LEU A 70 2.89 -0.85 16.85
N ALA A 71 1.78 -0.98 16.12
CA ALA A 71 1.18 0.10 15.34
C ALA A 71 0.75 1.27 16.23
N ASP A 72 0.08 1.00 17.35
CA ASP A 72 -0.36 2.02 18.31
C ASP A 72 0.82 2.80 18.89
N ARG A 73 1.93 2.13 19.21
CA ARG A 73 3.16 2.77 19.70
C ARG A 73 3.84 3.61 18.62
N ASN A 74 4.05 3.03 17.44
CA ASN A 74 4.75 3.71 16.34
C ASN A 74 3.94 4.88 15.79
N ASN A 75 2.61 4.79 15.72
CA ASN A 75 1.76 5.92 15.36
C ASN A 75 1.97 7.11 16.29
N ARG A 76 2.02 6.92 17.62
CA ARG A 76 2.28 8.02 18.56
C ARG A 76 3.63 8.68 18.31
N ILE A 77 4.67 7.88 18.08
CA ILE A 77 6.03 8.38 17.77
C ILE A 77 6.02 9.19 16.48
N ILE A 78 5.39 8.66 15.42
CA ILE A 78 5.30 9.30 14.11
C ILE A 78 4.54 10.63 14.20
N VAL A 79 3.34 10.61 14.79
CA VAL A 79 2.50 11.80 14.94
C VAL A 79 3.22 12.88 15.73
N GLN A 80 3.86 12.53 16.85
CA GLN A 80 4.62 13.49 17.65
C GLN A 80 5.77 14.10 16.85
N ALA A 81 6.57 13.29 16.16
CA ALA A 81 7.68 13.78 15.35
C ALA A 81 7.24 14.71 14.20
N LEU A 82 6.12 14.40 13.54
CA LEU A 82 5.58 15.26 12.47
C LEU A 82 5.00 16.57 13.04
N ALA A 83 4.35 16.52 14.21
CA ALA A 83 3.83 17.70 14.90
C ALA A 83 4.97 18.60 15.42
N ASP A 84 6.02 18.02 16.01
CA ASP A 84 7.19 18.75 16.51
C ASP A 84 7.97 19.43 15.38
N LEU A 85 7.97 18.84 14.19
CA LEU A 85 8.51 19.45 12.98
C LEU A 85 7.66 20.65 12.50
N GLY A 86 6.43 20.78 12.96
CA GLY A 86 5.51 21.86 12.60
C GLY A 86 4.58 21.56 11.42
N LEU A 87 4.44 20.29 11.02
CA LEU A 87 3.53 19.91 9.93
C LEU A 87 2.07 20.08 10.36
N ALA A 88 1.25 20.68 9.50
CA ALA A 88 -0.15 21.02 9.79
C ALA A 88 -1.14 20.33 8.84
N TYR A 89 -1.45 19.07 9.15
CA TYR A 89 -2.49 18.29 8.47
C TYR A 89 -3.89 18.74 8.91
N ASP A 90 -4.85 18.76 7.98
CA ASP A 90 -6.27 18.92 8.30
C ASP A 90 -6.83 17.63 8.93
N LEU A 91 -6.31 16.47 8.51
CA LEU A 91 -6.47 15.21 9.23
C LEU A 91 -5.25 14.30 9.04
N PHE A 92 -4.73 13.80 10.16
CA PHE A 92 -3.83 12.66 10.19
C PHE A 92 -4.54 11.49 10.89
N THR A 93 -4.81 10.40 10.16
CA THR A 93 -5.57 9.25 10.68
C THR A 93 -4.77 7.94 10.59
N ARG A 94 -5.43 6.78 10.64
CA ARG A 94 -4.79 5.46 10.69
C ARG A 94 -5.56 4.47 9.82
N THR A 95 -4.83 3.57 9.17
CA THR A 95 -5.43 2.50 8.35
C THR A 95 -6.20 1.48 9.20
N THR A 96 -5.90 1.34 10.50
CA THR A 96 -6.65 0.49 11.43
C THR A 96 -7.99 1.06 11.91
N THR A 97 -8.39 2.25 11.42
CA THR A 97 -9.69 2.83 11.81
C THR A 97 -10.86 2.10 11.16
N VAL A 98 -11.99 2.03 11.88
CA VAL A 98 -13.24 1.48 11.36
C VAL A 98 -13.69 2.21 10.08
N ASN A 99 -13.43 3.52 9.99
CA ASN A 99 -13.72 4.31 8.80
C ASN A 99 -12.92 3.79 7.59
N HIS A 100 -11.60 3.63 7.75
CA HIS A 100 -10.74 3.15 6.68
C HIS A 100 -11.14 1.75 6.22
N HIS A 101 -11.38 0.82 7.17
CA HIS A 101 -11.83 -0.53 6.85
C HIS A 101 -13.09 -0.52 5.98
N LYS A 102 -14.11 0.27 6.36
CA LYS A 102 -15.34 0.38 5.59
C LYS A 102 -15.11 0.93 4.19
N VAL A 103 -14.36 2.03 4.06
CA VAL A 103 -14.10 2.64 2.75
C VAL A 103 -13.33 1.70 1.82
N ALA A 104 -12.30 1.02 2.33
CA ALA A 104 -11.52 0.05 1.56
C ALA A 104 -12.38 -1.16 1.14
N GLN A 105 -13.21 -1.68 2.03
CA GLN A 105 -14.11 -2.79 1.73
C GLN A 105 -15.17 -2.42 0.70
N GLU A 106 -15.77 -1.23 0.80
CA GLU A 106 -16.75 -0.77 -0.19
C GLU A 106 -16.11 -0.55 -1.57
N LEU A 107 -14.90 0.02 -1.64
CA LEU A 107 -14.15 0.10 -2.89
C LEU A 107 -13.85 -1.28 -3.47
N PHE A 108 -13.42 -2.24 -2.66
CA PHE A 108 -13.19 -3.61 -3.10
C PHE A 108 -14.45 -4.24 -3.71
N LYS A 109 -15.61 -4.12 -3.04
CA LYS A 109 -16.89 -4.63 -3.54
C LYS A 109 -17.26 -3.99 -4.88
N VAL A 110 -17.08 -2.68 -5.02
CA VAL A 110 -17.40 -1.96 -6.26
C VAL A 110 -16.49 -2.41 -7.39
N VAL A 111 -15.18 -2.51 -7.17
CA VAL A 111 -14.23 -2.95 -8.22
C VAL A 111 -14.50 -4.42 -8.60
N HIS A 112 -14.81 -5.28 -7.62
CA HIS A 112 -15.22 -6.67 -7.87
C HIS A 112 -16.54 -6.74 -8.66
N ALA A 113 -17.57 -5.99 -8.28
CA ALA A 113 -18.86 -5.99 -8.96
C ALA A 113 -18.78 -5.47 -10.41
N ASN A 114 -17.78 -4.63 -10.72
CA ASN A 114 -17.49 -4.18 -12.09
C ASN A 114 -16.64 -5.17 -12.90
N GLY A 115 -16.26 -6.32 -12.33
CA GLY A 115 -15.55 -7.39 -13.04
C GLY A 115 -14.03 -7.23 -13.10
N TYR A 116 -13.44 -6.28 -12.37
CA TYR A 116 -11.99 -6.03 -12.40
C TYR A 116 -11.21 -6.79 -11.31
N MET A 117 -11.89 -7.60 -10.48
CA MET A 117 -11.23 -8.52 -9.54
C MET A 117 -11.39 -9.95 -10.05
N ILE A 118 -10.31 -10.55 -10.54
CA ILE A 118 -10.28 -11.94 -11.00
C ILE A 118 -9.76 -12.86 -9.89
N GLU A 119 -10.43 -13.98 -9.67
CA GLU A 119 -9.99 -14.99 -8.71
C GLU A 119 -9.06 -15.98 -9.40
N GLU A 120 -7.85 -16.14 -8.87
CA GLU A 120 -6.88 -17.13 -9.35
C GLU A 120 -6.38 -17.98 -8.18
N THR A 121 -6.01 -19.23 -8.48
CA THR A 121 -5.35 -20.12 -7.53
C THR A 121 -3.85 -20.07 -7.79
N ALA A 122 -3.08 -19.87 -6.73
CA ALA A 122 -1.62 -19.85 -6.78
C ALA A 122 -1.04 -20.77 -5.70
N MET A 123 0.15 -21.29 -5.97
CA MET A 123 0.94 -21.95 -4.93
C MET A 123 1.57 -20.89 -4.01
N GLY A 124 1.33 -21.02 -2.71
CA GLY A 124 1.88 -20.14 -1.68
C GLY A 124 2.65 -20.94 -0.64
N ALA A 125 3.74 -20.37 -0.13
CA ALA A 125 4.44 -20.89 1.02
C ALA A 125 3.81 -20.35 2.31
N ILE A 126 3.41 -21.25 3.21
CA ILE A 126 2.78 -20.93 4.49
C ILE A 126 3.64 -21.40 5.65
N SER A 127 3.74 -20.57 6.68
CA SER A 127 4.27 -20.92 8.00
C SER A 127 3.30 -21.87 8.71
N PRO A 128 3.68 -23.14 8.99
CA PRO A 128 2.77 -24.10 9.63
C PRO A 128 2.28 -23.67 11.02
N SER A 129 3.12 -22.97 11.78
CA SER A 129 2.77 -22.53 13.13
C SER A 129 1.85 -21.30 13.18
N THR A 130 1.88 -20.45 12.15
CA THR A 130 1.10 -19.19 12.15
C THR A 130 -0.03 -19.14 11.12
N GLY A 131 -0.01 -20.02 10.11
CA GLY A 131 -0.94 -19.98 8.98
C GLY A 131 -0.74 -18.80 8.03
N ARG A 132 0.33 -18.02 8.19
CA ARG A 132 0.63 -16.84 7.36
C ARG A 132 1.45 -17.21 6.12
N THR A 133 1.23 -16.52 5.00
CA THR A 133 2.13 -16.57 3.84
C THR A 133 3.53 -16.12 4.28
N LEU A 134 4.55 -16.85 3.85
CA LEU A 134 5.94 -16.47 3.94
C LEU A 134 6.35 -15.87 2.59
N PRO A 135 6.58 -14.54 2.49
CA PRO A 135 7.13 -13.96 1.26
C PRO A 135 8.48 -14.60 0.93
N ASP A 136 8.77 -14.77 -0.36
CA ASP A 136 9.95 -15.49 -0.88
C ASP A 136 11.27 -15.06 -0.22
N ARG A 137 11.45 -13.76 0.03
CA ARG A 137 12.63 -13.19 0.70
C ARG A 137 12.84 -13.65 2.16
N TYR A 138 11.80 -14.19 2.79
CA TYR A 138 11.83 -14.77 4.14
C TYR A 138 11.94 -16.29 4.11
N ILE A 139 12.08 -16.89 2.93
CA ILE A 139 12.39 -18.31 2.77
C ILE A 139 13.84 -18.39 2.33
N GLU A 140 14.62 -19.20 3.04
CA GLU A 140 15.99 -19.50 2.67
C GLU A 140 16.19 -21.01 2.64
N GLY A 141 17.19 -21.46 1.89
CA GLY A 141 17.51 -22.88 1.76
C GLY A 141 18.78 -23.08 0.97
N THR A 142 19.05 -24.32 0.60
CA THR A 142 20.18 -24.67 -0.25
C THR A 142 19.81 -24.49 -1.72
N CYS A 143 20.64 -23.76 -2.47
CA CYS A 143 20.45 -23.54 -3.91
C CYS A 143 20.48 -24.87 -4.67
N PRO A 144 19.42 -25.21 -5.45
CA PRO A 144 19.38 -26.47 -6.21
C PRO A 144 20.40 -26.51 -7.35
N ILE A 145 20.91 -25.36 -7.78
CA ILE A 145 21.83 -25.23 -8.92
C ILE A 145 23.29 -25.35 -8.47
N CYS A 146 23.70 -24.62 -7.43
CA CYS A 146 25.11 -24.51 -7.04
C CYS A 146 25.42 -25.03 -5.62
N GLY A 147 24.43 -25.49 -4.86
CA GLY A 147 24.61 -26.04 -3.52
C GLY A 147 24.86 -25.02 -2.40
N TYR A 148 24.68 -23.73 -2.66
CA TYR A 148 24.85 -22.68 -1.65
C TYR A 148 23.74 -22.71 -0.58
N ASP A 149 24.09 -22.88 0.69
CA ASP A 149 23.15 -23.16 1.81
C ASP A 149 22.36 -21.94 2.35
N GLY A 150 22.53 -20.77 1.74
CA GLY A 150 21.88 -19.51 2.13
C GLY A 150 21.15 -18.84 0.98
N ALA A 151 20.71 -19.59 -0.02
CA ALA A 151 19.95 -19.04 -1.13
C ALA A 151 18.57 -18.58 -0.65
N ARG A 152 18.10 -17.45 -1.16
CA ARG A 152 16.77 -16.91 -0.87
C ARG A 152 15.76 -17.49 -1.84
N GLY A 153 14.50 -17.53 -1.45
CA GLY A 153 13.41 -18.06 -2.27
C GLY A 153 13.32 -17.40 -3.64
N ASP A 154 13.72 -16.14 -3.77
CA ASP A 154 13.67 -15.36 -5.01
C ASP A 154 15.00 -15.34 -5.80
N GLN A 155 16.13 -15.60 -5.15
CA GLN A 155 17.45 -15.56 -5.79
C GLN A 155 18.57 -16.25 -5.00
N CYS A 156 19.56 -16.77 -5.70
CA CYS A 156 20.83 -17.21 -5.12
C CYS A 156 21.88 -16.12 -5.21
N ASP A 157 22.30 -15.56 -4.07
CA ASP A 157 23.34 -14.52 -4.02
C ASP A 157 24.75 -15.04 -4.42
N ASN A 158 24.96 -16.37 -4.49
CA ASN A 158 26.24 -16.96 -4.91
C ASN A 158 26.37 -17.14 -6.43
N CYS A 159 25.35 -17.70 -7.10
CA CYS A 159 25.39 -17.93 -8.55
C CYS A 159 24.57 -16.93 -9.38
N GLY A 160 23.83 -16.02 -8.73
CA GLY A 160 23.06 -14.96 -9.38
C GLY A 160 21.77 -15.41 -10.08
N ASN A 161 21.42 -16.69 -10.00
CA ASN A 161 20.19 -17.21 -10.61
C ASN A 161 18.96 -16.82 -9.78
N GLN A 162 17.86 -16.52 -10.47
CA GLN A 162 16.53 -16.47 -9.85
C GLN A 162 16.07 -17.87 -9.49
N LEU A 163 15.37 -17.99 -8.37
CA LEU A 163 14.86 -19.25 -7.84
C LEU A 163 13.36 -19.11 -7.59
N ASP A 164 12.69 -20.25 -7.47
CA ASP A 164 11.37 -20.34 -6.85
C ASP A 164 11.56 -20.93 -5.44
N PRO A 165 10.87 -20.43 -4.39
CA PRO A 165 10.99 -20.98 -3.05
C PRO A 165 10.69 -22.48 -2.97
N ILE A 166 9.83 -23.02 -3.85
CA ILE A 166 9.49 -24.45 -3.87
C ILE A 166 10.66 -25.33 -4.34
N ASP A 167 11.58 -24.76 -5.11
CA ASP A 167 12.74 -25.47 -5.65
C ASP A 167 13.94 -25.48 -4.69
N LEU A 168 13.88 -24.71 -3.60
CA LEU A 168 14.93 -24.71 -2.59
C LEU A 168 15.03 -26.08 -1.92
N ILE A 169 16.27 -26.56 -1.76
CA ILE A 169 16.54 -27.76 -0.96
C ILE A 169 16.54 -27.35 0.52
N ASN A 170 15.85 -28.10 1.37
CA ASN A 170 15.69 -27.80 2.81
C ASN A 170 15.22 -26.35 3.07
N PRO A 171 14.06 -25.93 2.50
CA PRO A 171 13.58 -24.59 2.71
C PRO A 171 13.24 -24.38 4.19
N ARG A 172 13.58 -23.21 4.71
CA ARG A 172 13.33 -22.80 6.09
C ARG A 172 12.94 -21.32 6.12
N SER A 173 12.05 -20.99 7.04
CA SER A 173 11.66 -19.63 7.33
C SER A 173 12.80 -18.88 8.02
N LYS A 174 13.18 -17.72 7.50
CA LYS A 174 14.13 -16.79 8.14
C LYS A 174 13.57 -16.17 9.43
N ILE A 175 12.26 -16.23 9.63
CA ILE A 175 11.59 -15.64 10.79
C ILE A 175 11.73 -16.53 12.02
N ASN A 176 11.45 -17.83 11.87
CA ASN A 176 11.34 -18.78 12.99
C ASN A 176 12.03 -20.14 12.75
N GLY A 177 12.68 -20.34 11.60
CA GLY A 177 13.47 -21.53 11.28
C GLY A 177 12.67 -22.76 10.85
N GLU A 178 11.34 -22.72 10.86
CA GLU A 178 10.52 -23.87 10.48
C GLU A 178 10.48 -24.10 8.96
N THR A 179 10.19 -25.33 8.54
CA THR A 179 10.01 -25.65 7.12
C THR A 179 8.65 -25.13 6.63
N PRO A 180 8.60 -24.31 5.57
CA PRO A 180 7.34 -23.84 5.00
C PRO A 180 6.55 -25.01 4.39
N THR A 181 5.22 -24.93 4.43
CA THR A 181 4.35 -25.81 3.67
C THR A 181 3.87 -25.08 2.42
N PHE A 182 3.99 -25.73 1.26
CA PHE A 182 3.49 -25.20 0.00
C PHE A 182 2.06 -25.68 -0.21
N VAL A 183 1.12 -24.74 -0.32
CA VAL A 183 -0.31 -25.05 -0.51
C VAL A 183 -0.88 -24.24 -1.66
N GLU A 184 -1.91 -24.79 -2.30
CA GLU A 184 -2.76 -24.02 -3.20
C GLU A 184 -3.65 -23.08 -2.39
N THR A 185 -3.66 -21.81 -2.78
CA THR A 185 -4.42 -20.75 -2.12
C THR A 185 -5.04 -19.84 -3.17
N ARG A 186 -6.26 -19.38 -2.91
CA ARG A 186 -6.99 -18.51 -3.84
C ARG A 186 -6.69 -17.05 -3.49
N HIS A 187 -6.53 -16.22 -4.51
CA HIS A 187 -6.38 -14.77 -4.36
C HIS A 187 -7.21 -14.03 -5.39
N PHE A 188 -7.75 -12.88 -4.99
CA PHE A 188 -8.22 -11.88 -5.95
C PHE A 188 -7.05 -11.06 -6.49
N PHE A 189 -7.02 -10.89 -7.80
CA PHE A 189 -6.10 -10.05 -8.55
C PHE A 189 -6.88 -8.92 -9.20
N LEU A 190 -6.33 -7.70 -9.17
CA LEU A 190 -6.82 -6.61 -9.99
C LEU A 190 -6.42 -6.88 -11.45
N ASP A 191 -7.40 -6.93 -12.35
CA ASP A 191 -7.21 -7.09 -13.80
C ASP A 191 -6.69 -5.78 -14.43
N LEU A 192 -5.45 -5.48 -14.08
CA LEU A 192 -4.67 -4.37 -14.63
C LEU A 192 -4.63 -4.39 -16.17
N PRO A 193 -4.40 -5.54 -16.86
CA PRO A 193 -4.46 -5.61 -18.32
C PRO A 193 -5.74 -5.00 -18.93
N ALA A 194 -6.91 -5.24 -18.32
CA ALA A 194 -8.18 -4.70 -18.81
C ALA A 194 -8.27 -3.16 -18.76
N LEU A 195 -7.40 -2.50 -17.96
CA LEU A 195 -7.38 -1.05 -17.76
C LEU A 195 -6.18 -0.37 -18.45
N ALA A 196 -5.31 -1.14 -19.14
CA ALA A 196 -4.05 -0.63 -19.69
C ALA A 196 -4.26 0.53 -20.68
N ASP A 197 -5.23 0.43 -21.58
CA ASP A 197 -5.50 1.47 -22.59
C ASP A 197 -6.00 2.77 -21.94
N ALA A 198 -6.94 2.68 -21.00
CA ALA A 198 -7.48 3.83 -20.27
C ALA A 198 -6.41 4.51 -19.40
N LEU A 199 -5.53 3.73 -18.77
CA LEU A 199 -4.39 4.26 -18.02
C LEU A 199 -3.38 4.95 -18.95
N ASN A 200 -3.13 4.38 -20.13
CA ASN A 200 -2.20 4.98 -21.09
C ASN A 200 -2.74 6.32 -21.61
N GLU A 201 -4.05 6.41 -21.94
CA GLU A 201 -4.71 7.66 -22.28
C GLU A 201 -4.63 8.69 -21.14
N TRP A 202 -4.86 8.25 -19.90
CA TRP A 202 -4.75 9.13 -18.74
C TRP A 202 -3.32 9.67 -18.55
N ILE A 203 -2.30 8.82 -18.72
CA ILE A 203 -0.88 9.21 -18.65
C ILE A 203 -0.51 10.16 -19.80
N ASP A 204 -0.99 9.92 -21.02
CA ASP A 204 -0.80 10.84 -22.15
C ASP A 204 -1.41 12.21 -21.86
N GLY A 205 -2.60 12.23 -21.26
CA GLY A 205 -3.21 13.46 -20.75
C GLY A 205 -2.35 14.17 -19.69
N ARG A 206 -1.71 13.42 -18.78
CA ARG A 206 -0.76 14.01 -17.80
C ARG A 206 0.49 14.55 -18.48
N GLU A 207 1.06 13.84 -19.45
CA GLU A 207 2.23 14.30 -20.22
C GLU A 207 1.92 15.62 -20.95
N ALA A 208 0.76 15.71 -21.60
CA ALA A 208 0.32 16.90 -22.33
C ALA A 208 0.20 18.16 -21.46
N THR A 209 -0.06 18.02 -20.15
CA THR A 209 -0.09 19.16 -19.22
C THR A 209 1.30 19.78 -18.99
N GLY A 210 2.38 19.04 -19.24
CA GLY A 210 3.76 19.46 -18.93
C GLY A 210 4.07 19.58 -17.43
N THR A 211 3.16 19.17 -16.54
CA THR A 211 3.32 19.33 -15.08
C THR A 211 4.08 18.18 -14.42
N TRP A 212 4.07 16.99 -15.04
CA TRP A 212 4.79 15.82 -14.55
C TRP A 212 6.23 15.79 -15.06
N ARG A 213 7.15 15.33 -14.22
CA ARG A 213 8.57 15.21 -14.59
C ARG A 213 8.72 14.17 -15.72
N PRO A 214 9.53 14.44 -16.77
CA PRO A 214 9.69 13.51 -17.90
C PRO A 214 10.08 12.08 -17.50
N ASN A 215 10.93 11.93 -16.48
CA ASN A 215 11.35 10.63 -15.99
C ASN A 215 10.21 9.84 -15.32
N VAL A 216 9.23 10.51 -14.71
CA VAL A 216 8.05 9.87 -14.11
C VAL A 216 7.10 9.41 -15.21
N ILE A 217 6.85 10.24 -16.23
CA ILE A 217 6.05 9.85 -17.40
C ILE A 217 6.67 8.64 -18.11
N LYS A 218 7.98 8.68 -18.38
CA LYS A 218 8.68 7.55 -19.02
C LYS A 218 8.59 6.27 -18.18
N PHE A 219 8.77 6.37 -16.86
CA PHE A 219 8.62 5.22 -15.97
C PHE A 219 7.18 4.69 -15.97
N ALA A 220 6.18 5.57 -15.87
CA ALA A 220 4.77 5.21 -15.91
C ALA A 220 4.39 4.54 -17.23
N LYS A 221 4.83 5.05 -18.39
CA LYS A 221 4.57 4.39 -19.68
C LYS A 221 5.22 3.00 -19.78
N ASN A 222 6.44 2.85 -19.25
CA ASN A 222 7.15 1.56 -19.28
C ASN A 222 6.43 0.49 -18.45
N ILE A 223 5.85 0.82 -17.30
CA ILE A 223 5.11 -0.15 -16.47
C ILE A 223 3.80 -0.60 -17.13
N LEU A 224 3.28 0.13 -18.12
CA LEU A 224 2.06 -0.24 -18.85
C LEU A 224 2.30 -1.24 -19.99
N GLN A 225 3.55 -1.46 -20.43
CA GLN A 225 3.85 -2.28 -21.61
C GLN A 225 3.69 -3.81 -21.40
N ASP A 226 3.90 -4.30 -20.17
CA ASP A 226 3.74 -5.72 -19.80
C ASP A 226 2.93 -5.82 -18.51
N MET A 227 1.73 -5.22 -18.52
CA MET A 227 0.84 -5.27 -17.37
C MET A 227 0.37 -6.70 -17.14
N LYS A 228 0.48 -7.13 -15.88
CA LYS A 228 -0.03 -8.41 -15.39
C LYS A 228 -1.04 -8.15 -14.30
N PRO A 229 -2.03 -9.05 -14.11
CA PRO A 229 -2.90 -8.98 -12.97
C PRO A 229 -2.08 -8.94 -11.67
N ARG A 230 -2.57 -8.19 -10.68
CA ARG A 230 -1.84 -8.00 -9.43
C ARG A 230 -2.67 -8.41 -8.24
N ALA A 231 -2.17 -9.33 -7.43
CA ALA A 231 -2.87 -9.83 -6.25
C ALA A 231 -3.19 -8.71 -5.26
N MET A 232 -4.48 -8.55 -4.94
CA MET A 232 -5.04 -7.58 -3.99
C MET A 232 -5.50 -8.23 -2.67
N THR A 233 -5.19 -9.51 -2.48
CA THR A 233 -5.40 -10.25 -1.23
C THR A 233 -4.12 -10.97 -0.79
N ARG A 234 -4.01 -11.32 0.49
CA ARG A 234 -2.87 -12.05 1.08
C ARG A 234 -3.35 -13.02 2.16
N ASP A 235 -2.58 -14.09 2.38
CA ASP A 235 -2.82 -15.01 3.50
C ASP A 235 -2.12 -14.52 4.76
N ILE A 236 -2.72 -13.56 5.46
CA ILE A 236 -2.20 -13.00 6.72
C ILE A 236 -3.35 -12.82 7.71
N ASP A 237 -3.03 -12.78 9.00
CA ASP A 237 -4.01 -12.59 10.09
C ASP A 237 -4.14 -11.13 10.55
N TRP A 238 -3.42 -10.20 9.89
CA TRP A 238 -3.41 -8.78 10.23
C TRP A 238 -3.67 -7.90 9.00
N GLY A 239 -4.83 -7.24 9.00
CA GLY A 239 -5.28 -6.39 7.90
C GLY A 239 -6.79 -6.25 7.86
N ILE A 240 -7.30 -5.77 6.71
CA ILE A 240 -8.73 -5.61 6.45
C ILE A 240 -9.28 -6.91 5.86
N ALA A 241 -10.38 -7.44 6.43
CA ALA A 241 -11.03 -8.63 5.89
C ALA A 241 -11.56 -8.40 4.47
N VAL A 242 -11.45 -9.42 3.62
CA VAL A 242 -12.01 -9.41 2.26
C VAL A 242 -13.54 -9.47 2.37
N PRO A 243 -14.29 -8.48 1.85
CA PRO A 243 -15.71 -8.33 2.17
C PRO A 243 -16.63 -9.08 1.19
N LEU A 244 -16.33 -10.36 0.96
CA LEU A 244 -17.09 -11.26 0.09
C LEU A 244 -17.49 -12.53 0.85
N GLU A 245 -18.63 -13.10 0.48
CA GLU A 245 -19.13 -14.35 1.05
C GLU A 245 -18.09 -15.47 0.88
N GLY A 246 -17.84 -16.22 1.96
CA GLY A 246 -16.82 -17.27 2.00
C GLY A 246 -15.37 -16.78 2.17
N TRP A 247 -15.14 -15.46 2.21
CA TRP A 247 -13.84 -14.85 2.50
C TRP A 247 -13.85 -13.99 3.77
N GLU A 248 -14.98 -13.39 4.12
CA GLU A 248 -15.10 -12.45 5.23
C GLU A 248 -14.85 -13.08 6.60
N ASP A 249 -15.21 -14.36 6.75
CA ASP A 249 -15.01 -15.14 7.97
C ASP A 249 -13.63 -15.82 8.03
N ASP A 250 -12.85 -15.78 6.95
CA ASP A 250 -11.52 -16.37 6.93
C ASP A 250 -10.53 -15.46 7.70
N PRO A 251 -10.01 -15.92 8.86
CA PRO A 251 -9.11 -15.10 9.66
C PRO A 251 -7.79 -14.83 8.95
N HIS A 252 -7.41 -15.64 7.95
CA HIS A 252 -6.17 -15.54 7.22
C HIS A 252 -6.31 -14.83 5.87
N LYS A 253 -7.51 -14.47 5.39
CA LYS A 253 -7.64 -13.69 4.15
C LYS A 253 -7.81 -12.21 4.42
N LYS A 254 -6.84 -11.40 4.01
CA LYS A 254 -6.89 -9.95 4.12
C LYS A 254 -6.64 -9.27 2.78
N LEU A 255 -7.18 -8.07 2.64
CA LEU A 255 -6.80 -7.16 1.57
C LEU A 255 -5.29 -6.88 1.67
N TYR A 256 -4.63 -6.87 0.51
CA TYR A 256 -3.22 -6.54 0.44
C TYR A 256 -3.03 -5.06 0.79
N VAL A 257 -1.99 -4.75 1.57
CA VAL A 257 -1.73 -3.37 2.04
C VAL A 257 -1.68 -2.33 0.93
N TRP A 258 -1.16 -2.69 -0.26
CA TRP A 258 -1.12 -1.74 -1.38
C TRP A 258 -2.46 -1.54 -2.10
N PHE A 259 -3.48 -2.35 -1.79
CA PHE A 259 -4.85 -2.04 -2.13
C PHE A 259 -5.42 -1.01 -1.15
N ASP A 260 -5.30 -1.22 0.17
CA ASP A 260 -5.93 -0.32 1.15
C ASP A 260 -5.16 0.99 1.41
N ALA A 261 -3.83 0.97 1.40
CA ALA A 261 -3.01 2.15 1.73
C ALA A 261 -3.26 3.32 0.78
N VAL A 262 -3.42 3.07 -0.53
CA VAL A 262 -3.74 4.13 -1.52
C VAL A 262 -5.15 4.69 -1.34
N ILE A 263 -6.08 3.90 -0.79
CA ILE A 263 -7.43 4.32 -0.41
C ILE A 263 -7.41 5.20 0.85
N GLY A 264 -6.30 5.17 1.60
CA GLY A 264 -6.04 6.00 2.77
C GLY A 264 -6.46 7.45 2.56
N TYR A 265 -6.04 8.08 1.45
CA TYR A 265 -6.35 9.48 1.16
C TYR A 265 -7.85 9.76 1.12
N LEU A 266 -8.62 8.93 0.41
CA LEU A 266 -10.07 9.05 0.32
C LEU A 266 -10.72 8.84 1.69
N SER A 267 -10.31 7.78 2.39
CA SER A 267 -10.87 7.47 3.71
C SER A 267 -10.60 8.59 4.73
N ALA A 268 -9.42 9.23 4.67
CA ALA A 268 -9.08 10.37 5.51
C ALA A 268 -9.93 11.60 5.16
N SER A 269 -10.15 11.89 3.88
CA SER A 269 -11.05 12.98 3.48
C SER A 269 -12.49 12.74 3.95
N ILE A 270 -13.02 11.53 3.82
CA ILE A 270 -14.34 11.14 4.31
C ILE A 270 -14.43 11.31 5.84
N GLU A 271 -13.40 10.85 6.56
CA GLU A 271 -13.35 10.99 8.01
C GLU A 271 -13.27 12.46 8.45
N TRP A 272 -12.45 13.25 7.75
CA TRP A 272 -12.33 14.69 7.99
C TRP A 272 -13.69 15.37 7.81
N ALA A 273 -14.40 15.10 6.71
CA ALA A 273 -15.72 15.67 6.43
C ALA A 273 -16.71 15.36 7.55
N ARG A 274 -16.79 14.08 7.96
CA ARG A 274 -17.63 13.65 9.08
C ARG A 274 -17.27 14.36 10.39
N ARG A 275 -15.98 14.55 10.69
CA ARG A 275 -15.50 15.23 11.91
C ARG A 275 -15.74 16.75 11.88
N SER A 276 -15.78 17.34 10.69
CA SER A 276 -16.00 18.78 10.47
C SER A 276 -17.47 19.20 10.52
N GLY A 277 -18.41 18.24 10.62
CA GLY A 277 -19.85 18.51 10.76
C GLY A 277 -20.66 18.43 9.47
N ASP A 278 -20.01 18.25 8.32
CA ASP A 278 -20.64 18.01 7.01
C ASP A 278 -20.06 16.72 6.40
N PRO A 279 -20.74 15.57 6.54
CA PRO A 279 -20.26 14.28 6.04
C PRO A 279 -20.02 14.20 4.53
N ASP A 280 -20.59 15.09 3.73
CA ASP A 280 -20.44 15.10 2.27
C ASP A 280 -19.40 16.11 1.77
N ALA A 281 -18.82 16.93 2.66
CA ALA A 281 -17.87 17.98 2.30
C ALA A 281 -16.67 17.46 1.48
N TRP A 282 -16.21 16.23 1.74
CA TRP A 282 -15.07 15.62 1.02
C TRP A 282 -15.29 15.56 -0.49
N ARG A 283 -16.54 15.46 -0.96
CA ARG A 283 -16.87 15.37 -2.39
C ARG A 283 -16.40 16.60 -3.17
N GLN A 284 -16.27 17.76 -2.52
CA GLN A 284 -15.77 18.98 -3.15
C GLN A 284 -14.31 18.84 -3.62
N TRP A 285 -13.52 17.94 -3.01
CA TRP A 285 -12.13 17.68 -3.39
C TRP A 285 -11.97 16.45 -4.31
N TRP A 286 -12.95 15.55 -4.33
CA TRP A 286 -12.84 14.26 -5.02
C TRP A 286 -13.73 14.13 -6.27
N ASN A 287 -14.85 14.85 -6.32
CA ASN A 287 -15.85 14.72 -7.39
C ASN A 287 -15.97 15.96 -8.27
N ASP A 288 -15.55 17.13 -7.78
CA ASP A 288 -15.54 18.37 -8.57
C ASP A 288 -14.40 18.31 -9.60
N SER A 289 -14.74 18.44 -10.89
CA SER A 289 -13.76 18.46 -11.98
C SER A 289 -12.80 19.65 -11.94
N ALA A 290 -13.16 20.73 -11.22
CA ALA A 290 -12.29 21.88 -11.01
C ALA A 290 -11.35 21.69 -9.81
N ALA A 291 -11.53 20.65 -8.99
CA ALA A 291 -10.63 20.36 -7.90
C ALA A 291 -9.28 19.84 -8.41
N GLU A 292 -8.20 20.24 -7.74
CA GLU A 292 -6.84 19.81 -8.07
C GLU A 292 -6.32 18.87 -6.98
N SER A 293 -5.71 17.76 -7.38
CA SER A 293 -5.13 16.79 -6.45
C SER A 293 -3.63 16.63 -6.66
N TYR A 294 -2.89 16.72 -5.55
CA TYR A 294 -1.43 16.62 -5.52
C TYR A 294 -1.01 15.52 -4.54
N TYR A 295 -0.26 14.54 -5.06
CA TYR A 295 0.21 13.39 -4.30
C TYR A 295 1.70 13.54 -3.98
N PHE A 296 2.03 13.71 -2.71
CA PHE A 296 3.41 13.90 -2.24
C PHE A 296 4.04 12.56 -1.87
N GLN A 297 4.87 12.04 -2.78
CA GLN A 297 5.36 10.66 -2.76
C GLN A 297 6.87 10.56 -2.95
N GLY A 298 7.46 9.48 -2.42
CA GLY A 298 8.81 9.04 -2.80
C GLY A 298 8.84 8.39 -4.18
N LYS A 299 10.02 8.33 -4.81
CA LYS A 299 10.18 7.74 -6.15
C LYS A 299 9.72 6.28 -6.24
N ASP A 300 9.85 5.53 -5.15
CA ASP A 300 9.51 4.11 -5.12
C ASP A 300 7.98 3.87 -5.13
N ASN A 301 7.19 4.94 -4.97
CA ASN A 301 5.72 4.88 -4.98
C ASN A 301 5.09 5.20 -6.35
N ILE A 302 5.89 5.43 -7.40
CA ILE A 302 5.37 5.80 -8.72
C ILE A 302 4.41 4.73 -9.26
N THR A 303 4.78 3.44 -9.19
CA THR A 303 3.91 2.35 -9.65
C THR A 303 2.53 2.37 -8.99
N PHE A 304 2.45 2.67 -7.70
CA PHE A 304 1.18 2.69 -6.99
C PHE A 304 0.31 3.90 -7.39
N HIS A 305 0.91 5.06 -7.68
CA HIS A 305 0.17 6.30 -7.95
C HIS A 305 0.01 6.63 -9.43
N ALA A 306 0.70 5.91 -10.32
CA ALA A 306 0.60 6.06 -11.78
C ALA A 306 0.01 4.82 -12.48
N GLN A 307 -0.35 3.78 -11.73
CA GLN A 307 -1.00 2.57 -12.26
C GLN A 307 -2.08 2.06 -11.32
N ILE A 308 -1.77 1.66 -10.08
CA ILE A 308 -2.75 0.95 -9.23
C ILE A 308 -3.86 1.85 -8.71
N TRP A 309 -3.52 3.04 -8.20
CA TRP A 309 -4.50 3.96 -7.65
C TRP A 309 -5.41 4.61 -8.71
N PRO A 310 -4.90 4.99 -9.89
CA PRO A 310 -5.74 5.47 -10.98
C PRO A 310 -6.60 4.40 -11.67
N ALA A 311 -6.21 3.12 -11.58
CA ALA A 311 -6.95 1.97 -12.09
C ALA A 311 -8.19 1.69 -11.24
#